data_AF-A0AAD4TFF7-F1
#
_entry.id   AF-A0AAD4TFF7-F1
#
_cell.length_a   1.000
_cell.length_b   1.000
_cell.length_c   1.000
_cell.angle_alpha   90.00
_cell.angle_beta   90.00
_cell.angle_gamma   90.00
#
_symmetry.space_group_name_H-M   'P 1'
#
loop_
_entity.id
_entity.type
_entity.pdbx_description
1 polymer ?
#
loop_
_entity_poly.entity_id
_entity_poly.type
_entity_poly.pdbx_seq_one_letter_code
_entity_poly.pdbx_strand_id
1 'polypeptide(L)'
;MGILNNQKGKSSSSSSSSIKHVDHKIRKKCFKNRIEGFVKKFYELRKLCDVKAVGVVHSEFNNGAKELPANPHEFDEVVMQFNQKKMELCTGEEAEKVEEKQRSCFGNGYGNPKFDNLCTVESLTKIERDLESIFVMISERENQLKAGDVTSPSSYSPNCDQKNDFGERKALKEEKPKEEKYMWAFVDGEKEKVGNFRVEPPGLFRGRGEHPKMGKLKRRIRPDEITINIGKGEPVPECPIPNERWKEVKHDNTVTWLAFWKNPIDPKAFKYVFLDDTSSWKGQSDKEKYEKARLLKDYILNIRANYRKDFKNKDPIKQQIAVAAYLIDILALRAGNEKDDDEADTVGCCTLKVENVSLVPQTHKLEINFLGKDSIKYENTVEVDPLVYKAIGGFKKGKNIGEELFDKLDTYKLNAHLKELMPGLTAKLLNSEIMGGNVAEKVVFYNHANKEVAKLCNHQRSEPKSHGAQMLKLRDNIVKLKGVLDGLETDLHRVRKGKGPVQLDADDGKSKKNFTLQIFNKSLLAKFAWAMDVDPSFRF
;
A
#
# COMPACT_ATOMS: atom_id res chain seq x y z
N MET A 1 25.80 -17.82 -0.22
CA MET A 1 26.15 -16.45 0.24
C MET A 1 27.54 -16.49 0.84
N GLY A 2 28.46 -15.61 0.46
CA GLY A 2 29.80 -15.52 1.04
C GLY A 2 30.01 -14.16 1.70
N ILE A 3 30.61 -14.14 2.89
CA ILE A 3 31.06 -12.93 3.59
C ILE A 3 32.58 -13.02 3.69
N LEU A 4 33.30 -12.04 3.12
CA LEU A 4 34.74 -11.87 3.22
C LEU A 4 35.02 -10.54 3.94
N ASN A 5 36.03 -10.53 4.81
CA ASN A 5 36.58 -9.31 5.37
C ASN A 5 38.10 -9.43 5.32
N ASN A 6 38.76 -8.63 4.48
CA ASN A 6 40.21 -8.67 4.30
C ASN A 6 40.76 -7.25 4.53
N GLN A 7 41.36 -7.00 5.69
CA GLN A 7 42.25 -5.86 5.88
C GLN A 7 43.60 -6.34 6.42
N LYS A 8 44.54 -6.55 5.49
CA LYS A 8 45.98 -6.47 5.78
C LYS A 8 46.47 -5.06 5.43
N GLY A 9 46.46 -4.17 6.42
CA GLY A 9 47.20 -2.91 6.37
C GLY A 9 48.51 -3.05 7.15
N LYS A 10 49.65 -3.07 6.45
CA LYS A 10 50.97 -2.85 7.05
C LYS A 10 51.13 -1.34 7.31
N SER A 11 51.34 -0.94 8.57
CA SER A 11 52.10 0.27 8.89
C SER A 11 52.67 0.20 10.32
N SER A 12 53.97 0.49 10.36
CA SER A 12 54.95 0.68 11.43
C SER A 12 54.51 1.04 12.87
N SER A 13 55.30 0.50 13.81
CA SER A 13 55.65 0.92 15.19
C SER A 13 55.15 2.31 15.62
N SER A 14 54.64 2.55 16.84
CA SER A 14 55.04 2.06 18.17
C SER A 14 53.95 2.39 19.21
N SER A 15 53.90 1.61 20.30
CA SER A 15 53.10 1.76 21.54
C SER A 15 51.76 0.99 21.63
N SER A 16 51.60 0.29 22.78
CA SER A 16 50.45 -0.47 23.30
C SER A 16 50.26 -1.94 22.84
N SER A 17 50.99 -2.86 23.47
CA SER A 17 50.74 -4.31 23.37
C SER A 17 49.47 -4.74 24.12
N SER A 18 49.05 -4.01 25.16
CA SER A 18 47.90 -4.36 26.00
C SER A 18 46.53 -4.02 25.37
N ILE A 19 46.46 -2.97 24.53
CA ILE A 19 45.20 -2.50 23.91
C ILE A 19 44.79 -3.44 22.76
N LYS A 20 45.75 -3.94 21.97
CA LYS A 20 45.51 -4.88 20.86
C LYS A 20 44.96 -6.23 21.33
N HIS A 21 45.34 -6.66 22.53
CA HIS A 21 44.95 -7.97 23.06
C HIS A 21 43.50 -8.01 23.57
N VAL A 22 43.00 -6.88 24.10
CA VAL A 22 41.61 -6.70 24.56
C VAL A 22 40.66 -6.61 23.37
N ASP A 23 41.04 -5.86 22.33
CA ASP A 23 40.24 -5.73 21.10
C ASP A 23 40.09 -7.07 20.33
N HIS A 24 41.17 -7.86 20.24
CA HIS A 24 41.12 -9.19 19.61
C HIS A 24 40.18 -10.17 20.34
N LYS A 25 40.15 -10.18 21.68
CA LYS A 25 39.24 -11.04 22.45
C LYS A 25 37.77 -10.64 22.26
N ILE A 26 37.49 -9.34 22.20
CA ILE A 26 36.15 -8.80 21.97
C ILE A 26 35.69 -9.14 20.55
N ARG A 27 36.53 -8.94 19.53
CA ARG A 27 36.23 -9.31 18.14
C ARG A 27 35.97 -10.81 17.97
N LYS A 28 36.80 -11.66 18.59
CA LYS A 28 36.60 -13.12 18.56
C LYS A 28 35.28 -13.54 19.22
N LYS A 29 34.92 -12.95 20.37
CA LYS A 29 33.65 -13.22 21.06
C LYS A 29 32.44 -12.72 20.26
N CYS A 30 32.54 -11.53 19.68
CA CYS A 30 31.48 -10.98 18.83
C CYS A 30 31.27 -11.82 17.57
N PHE A 31 32.36 -12.24 16.92
CA PHE A 31 32.30 -13.14 15.78
C PHE A 31 31.65 -14.49 16.15
N LYS A 32 32.04 -15.11 17.28
CA LYS A 32 31.45 -16.38 17.75
C LYS A 32 29.93 -16.28 17.93
N ASN A 33 29.46 -15.21 18.58
CA ASN A 33 28.02 -15.00 18.78
C ASN A 33 27.28 -14.74 17.45
N ARG A 34 27.90 -13.99 16.52
CA ARG A 34 27.31 -13.71 15.21
C ARG A 34 27.23 -14.95 14.33
N ILE A 35 28.27 -15.79 14.31
CA ILE A 35 28.25 -17.01 13.51
C ILE A 35 27.24 -18.02 14.05
N GLU A 36 27.08 -18.14 15.37
CA GLU A 36 26.03 -18.96 15.97
C GLU A 36 24.62 -18.48 15.56
N GLY A 37 24.38 -17.17 15.58
CA GLY A 37 23.12 -16.58 15.10
C GLY A 37 22.88 -16.80 13.60
N PHE A 38 23.93 -16.66 12.77
CA PHE A 38 23.85 -16.90 11.33
C PHE A 38 23.52 -18.37 11.01
N VAL A 39 24.20 -19.31 11.68
CA VAL A 39 23.96 -20.76 11.49
C VAL A 39 22.52 -21.11 11.82
N LYS A 40 22.00 -20.63 12.96
CA LYS A 40 20.61 -20.88 13.36
C LYS A 40 19.61 -20.35 12.32
N LYS A 41 19.79 -19.10 11.86
CA LYS A 41 18.97 -18.48 10.82
C LYS A 41 19.05 -19.20 9.48
N PHE A 42 20.23 -19.67 9.10
CA PHE A 42 20.44 -20.43 7.86
C PHE A 42 19.62 -21.72 7.85
N TYR A 43 19.63 -22.48 8.96
CA TYR A 43 18.83 -23.70 9.09
C TYR A 43 17.33 -23.43 9.18
N GLU A 44 16.92 -22.36 9.88
CA GLU A 44 15.52 -21.94 9.93
C GLU A 44 14.98 -21.58 8.53
N LEU A 45 15.75 -20.83 7.73
CA LEU A 45 15.38 -20.50 6.34
C LEU A 45 15.27 -21.74 5.45
N ARG A 46 16.24 -22.67 5.53
CA ARG A 46 16.18 -23.93 4.76
C ARG A 46 14.93 -24.74 5.11
N LYS A 47 14.55 -24.78 6.40
CA LYS A 47 13.37 -25.51 6.87
C LYS A 47 12.05 -24.81 6.52
N LEU A 48 11.98 -23.48 6.64
CA LEU A 48 10.76 -22.71 6.41
C LEU A 48 10.43 -22.52 4.92
N CYS A 49 11.44 -22.41 4.08
CA CYS A 49 11.27 -22.20 2.65
C CYS A 49 11.34 -23.50 1.83
N ASP A 50 11.60 -24.63 2.49
CA ASP A 50 11.84 -25.94 1.85
C ASP A 50 12.89 -25.89 0.73
N VAL A 51 13.99 -25.16 0.99
CA VAL A 51 15.09 -24.99 0.03
C VAL A 51 16.33 -25.72 0.53
N LYS A 52 16.86 -26.65 -0.28
CA LYS A 52 18.20 -27.21 -0.10
C LYS A 52 19.25 -26.18 -0.55
N ALA A 53 20.01 -25.64 0.39
CA ALA A 53 21.02 -24.61 0.14
C ALA A 53 22.30 -24.89 0.92
N VAL A 54 23.44 -24.43 0.38
CA VAL A 54 24.76 -24.50 1.03
C VAL A 54 25.32 -23.11 1.33
N GLY A 55 26.10 -23.01 2.41
CA GLY A 55 26.76 -21.78 2.85
C GLY A 55 28.19 -22.05 3.28
N VAL A 56 29.10 -21.14 2.96
CA VAL A 56 30.51 -21.21 3.36
C VAL A 56 30.89 -19.91 4.04
N VAL A 57 31.43 -19.99 5.26
CA VAL A 57 31.82 -18.83 6.06
C VAL A 57 33.32 -18.80 6.30
N HIS A 58 33.97 -17.74 5.85
CA HIS A 58 35.38 -17.47 6.09
C HIS A 58 35.56 -16.42 7.18
N SER A 59 36.55 -16.62 8.07
CA SER A 59 36.89 -15.67 9.12
C SER A 59 38.29 -15.92 9.64
N GLU A 60 38.98 -14.85 10.05
CA GLU A 60 40.27 -14.92 10.76
C GLU A 60 40.19 -15.69 12.09
N PHE A 61 38.97 -15.89 12.63
CA PHE A 61 38.73 -16.61 13.88
C PHE A 61 38.33 -18.08 13.68
N ASN A 62 38.22 -18.55 12.43
CA ASN A 62 37.96 -19.95 12.10
C ASN A 62 39.25 -20.61 11.61
N ASN A 63 39.52 -21.86 12.03
CA ASN A 63 40.57 -22.68 11.41
C ASN A 63 40.05 -23.21 10.06
N GLY A 64 40.02 -22.33 9.05
CA GLY A 64 39.51 -22.64 7.71
C GLY A 64 38.08 -22.16 7.44
N ALA A 65 37.49 -22.68 6.37
CA ALA A 65 36.11 -22.37 5.98
C ALA A 65 35.12 -23.18 6.84
N LYS A 66 34.05 -22.53 7.32
CA LYS A 66 32.94 -23.23 7.97
C LYS A 66 31.81 -23.46 6.97
N GLU A 67 31.57 -24.72 6.64
CA GLU A 67 30.55 -25.15 5.69
C GLU A 67 29.22 -25.43 6.40
N LEU A 68 28.12 -25.14 5.70
CA LEU A 68 26.74 -25.32 6.13
C LEU A 68 25.94 -25.98 5.00
N PRO A 69 25.25 -27.11 5.24
CA PRO A 69 25.09 -27.79 6.52
C PRO A 69 26.40 -28.38 7.05
N ALA A 70 26.54 -28.50 8.37
CA ALA A 70 27.75 -29.02 9.00
C ALA A 70 27.99 -30.52 8.73
N ASN A 71 26.98 -31.23 8.18
CA ASN A 71 27.13 -32.59 7.69
C ASN A 71 27.77 -32.55 6.28
N PRO A 72 29.01 -33.05 6.11
CA PRO A 72 29.72 -33.00 4.83
C PRO A 72 28.96 -33.72 3.71
N HIS A 73 28.33 -34.86 3.98
CA HIS A 73 27.59 -35.62 2.96
C HIS A 73 26.37 -34.86 2.44
N GLU A 74 25.66 -34.13 3.31
CA GLU A 74 24.51 -33.31 2.91
C GLU A 74 24.97 -32.06 2.13
N PHE A 75 26.11 -31.49 2.51
CA PHE A 75 26.73 -30.39 1.78
C PHE A 75 27.14 -30.82 0.37
N ASP A 76 27.86 -31.94 0.26
CA ASP A 76 28.33 -32.50 -1.00
C ASP A 76 27.18 -32.90 -1.93
N GLU A 77 26.09 -33.48 -1.39
CA GLU A 77 24.89 -33.83 -2.17
C GLU A 77 24.25 -32.60 -2.83
N VAL A 78 24.11 -31.50 -2.09
CA VAL A 78 23.51 -30.26 -2.59
C VAL A 78 24.43 -29.57 -3.60
N VAL A 79 25.74 -29.59 -3.38
CA VAL A 79 26.73 -29.08 -4.34
C VAL A 79 26.74 -29.91 -5.62
N MET A 80 26.66 -31.24 -5.51
CA MET A 80 26.61 -32.15 -6.64
C MET A 80 25.34 -31.95 -7.47
N GLN A 81 24.17 -31.85 -6.82
CA GLN A 81 22.90 -31.54 -7.50
C GLN A 81 22.93 -30.18 -8.21
N PHE A 82 23.54 -29.17 -7.59
CA PHE A 82 23.71 -27.86 -8.20
C PHE A 82 24.62 -27.93 -9.43
N ASN A 83 25.75 -28.64 -9.34
CA ASN A 83 26.68 -28.81 -10.45
C ASN A 83 26.07 -29.65 -11.58
N GLN A 84 25.33 -30.71 -11.27
CA GLN A 84 24.62 -31.52 -12.25
C GLN A 84 23.59 -30.68 -13.01
N LYS A 85 22.78 -29.89 -12.28
CA LYS A 85 21.78 -28.98 -12.87
C LYS A 85 22.42 -27.84 -13.68
N LYS A 86 23.61 -27.40 -13.28
CA LYS A 86 24.42 -26.43 -14.04
C LYS A 86 24.96 -27.06 -15.33
N MET A 87 25.39 -28.32 -15.31
CA MET A 87 25.84 -29.06 -16.50
C MET A 87 24.68 -29.34 -17.47
N GLU A 88 23.48 -29.64 -16.96
CA GLU A 88 22.26 -29.77 -17.77
C GLU A 88 21.84 -28.46 -18.47
N LEU A 89 22.21 -27.31 -17.89
CA LEU A 89 21.95 -25.98 -18.44
C LEU A 89 23.03 -25.51 -19.44
N CYS A 90 24.17 -26.21 -19.53
CA CYS A 90 25.27 -25.88 -20.42
C CYS A 90 25.34 -26.89 -21.58
N THR A 91 24.56 -26.68 -22.64
CA THR A 91 24.71 -27.41 -23.91
C THR A 91 25.65 -26.66 -24.86
N GLY A 92 26.74 -27.32 -25.26
CA GLY A 92 27.64 -26.91 -26.35
C GLY A 92 28.85 -26.06 -25.93
N GLU A 93 30.03 -26.43 -26.48
CA GLU A 93 31.37 -25.79 -26.58
C GLU A 93 31.95 -24.92 -25.44
N GLU A 94 31.18 -24.43 -24.48
CA GLU A 94 31.64 -23.73 -23.27
C GLU A 94 32.06 -24.69 -22.15
N ALA A 95 31.63 -25.96 -22.19
CA ALA A 95 31.93 -26.96 -21.16
C ALA A 95 33.43 -27.29 -21.09
N GLU A 96 34.12 -27.47 -22.23
CA GLU A 96 35.56 -27.76 -22.27
C GLU A 96 36.42 -26.59 -21.77
N LYS A 97 36.03 -25.35 -22.10
CA LYS A 97 36.73 -24.13 -21.64
C LYS A 97 36.56 -23.89 -20.14
N VAL A 98 35.44 -24.32 -19.56
CA VAL A 98 35.21 -24.24 -18.10
C VAL A 98 35.96 -25.34 -17.37
N GLU A 99 36.05 -26.55 -17.93
CA GLU A 99 36.76 -27.67 -17.31
C GLU A 99 38.29 -27.49 -17.33
N GLU A 100 38.85 -26.95 -18.42
CA GLU A 100 40.29 -26.66 -18.51
C GLU A 100 40.71 -25.51 -17.59
N LYS A 101 39.83 -24.51 -17.43
CA LYS A 101 40.03 -23.38 -16.50
C LYS A 101 39.82 -23.80 -15.04
N GLN A 102 38.94 -24.77 -14.76
CA GLN A 102 38.80 -25.36 -13.42
C GLN A 102 39.95 -26.32 -13.06
N ARG A 103 40.46 -27.15 -13.98
CA ARG A 103 41.67 -27.96 -13.72
C ARG A 103 42.91 -27.10 -13.46
N SER A 104 43.01 -25.95 -14.11
CA SER A 104 44.04 -24.94 -13.84
C SER A 104 43.86 -24.26 -12.47
N CYS A 105 42.63 -24.09 -11.98
CA CYS A 105 42.34 -23.48 -10.67
C CYS A 105 42.33 -24.48 -9.50
N PHE A 106 42.20 -25.78 -9.75
CA PHE A 106 42.13 -26.83 -8.73
C PHE A 106 43.23 -27.90 -8.88
N GLY A 107 44.43 -27.48 -9.28
CA GLY A 107 45.63 -28.31 -9.24
C GLY A 107 45.92 -28.81 -7.82
N ASN A 108 46.14 -30.12 -7.70
CA ASN A 108 46.38 -30.89 -6.49
C ASN A 108 47.18 -30.16 -5.41
N GLY A 109 46.53 -29.91 -4.27
CA GLY A 109 47.18 -29.44 -3.05
C GLY A 109 46.33 -28.39 -2.34
N TYR A 110 45.92 -28.70 -1.12
CA TYR A 110 45.30 -27.76 -0.18
C TYR A 110 46.12 -26.46 -0.09
N GLY A 111 45.69 -25.41 -0.78
CA GLY A 111 46.47 -24.18 -0.95
C GLY A 111 45.67 -23.01 -1.53
N ASN A 112 44.76 -22.45 -0.73
CA ASN A 112 44.24 -21.07 -0.71
C ASN A 112 44.22 -20.26 -2.05
N PRO A 113 43.07 -20.13 -2.74
CA PRO A 113 42.92 -19.15 -3.82
C PRO A 113 42.67 -17.75 -3.24
N LYS A 114 43.57 -16.81 -3.56
CA LYS A 114 43.43 -15.39 -3.21
C LYS A 114 42.21 -14.78 -3.90
N PHE A 115 41.14 -14.56 -3.14
CA PHE A 115 40.08 -13.62 -3.49
C PHE A 115 40.48 -12.22 -3.01
N ASP A 116 41.32 -11.54 -3.77
CA ASP A 116 41.61 -10.13 -3.55
C ASP A 116 40.56 -9.30 -4.31
N ASN A 117 39.54 -8.83 -3.57
CA ASN A 117 38.75 -7.59 -3.74
C ASN A 117 37.29 -7.82 -3.34
N LEU A 118 36.90 -7.49 -2.10
CA LEU A 118 35.55 -7.01 -1.74
C LEU A 118 35.42 -6.59 -0.26
N CYS A 119 34.86 -5.37 -0.09
CA CYS A 119 34.07 -4.81 1.02
C CYS A 119 34.73 -4.28 2.31
N THR A 120 34.40 -3.00 2.59
CA THR A 120 34.59 -2.27 3.86
C THR A 120 33.43 -2.51 4.84
N VAL A 121 33.64 -2.16 6.12
CA VAL A 121 32.68 -2.31 7.24
C VAL A 121 31.29 -1.71 6.97
N GLU A 122 31.19 -0.66 6.15
CA GLU A 122 29.93 -0.02 5.74
C GLU A 122 29.03 -0.93 4.89
N SER A 123 29.62 -1.88 4.17
CA SER A 123 28.88 -2.84 3.33
C SER A 123 28.15 -3.88 4.19
N LEU A 124 28.73 -4.27 5.33
CA LEU A 124 28.15 -5.22 6.27
C LEU A 124 26.97 -4.62 7.04
N THR A 125 27.07 -3.35 7.46
CA THR A 125 25.97 -2.66 8.15
C THR A 125 24.76 -2.47 7.25
N LYS A 126 24.99 -2.29 5.94
CA LYS A 126 23.94 -2.18 4.93
C LYS A 126 23.24 -3.52 4.69
N ILE A 127 24.00 -4.61 4.61
CA ILE A 127 23.45 -5.96 4.48
C ILE A 127 22.71 -6.39 5.75
N GLU A 128 23.25 -6.05 6.94
CA GLU A 128 22.59 -6.28 8.24
C GLU A 128 21.24 -5.56 8.30
N ARG A 129 21.15 -4.27 7.93
CA ARG A 129 19.87 -3.52 7.87
C ARG A 129 18.86 -4.10 6.88
N ASP A 130 19.32 -4.47 5.69
CA ASP A 130 18.44 -5.04 4.67
C ASP A 130 17.86 -6.38 5.14
N LEU A 131 18.68 -7.20 5.82
CA LEU A 131 18.24 -8.46 6.44
C LEU A 131 17.37 -8.24 7.68
N GLU A 132 17.68 -7.26 8.54
CA GLU A 132 16.89 -6.91 9.74
C GLU A 132 15.45 -6.56 9.35
N SER A 133 15.28 -5.80 8.26
CA SER A 133 13.94 -5.44 7.74
C SER A 133 13.13 -6.66 7.32
N ILE A 134 13.80 -7.66 6.72
CA ILE A 134 13.19 -8.92 6.28
C ILE A 134 12.85 -9.79 7.50
N PHE A 135 13.72 -9.84 8.51
CA PHE A 135 13.49 -10.59 9.76
C PHE A 135 12.34 -10.02 10.60
N VAL A 136 12.21 -8.69 10.70
CA VAL A 136 11.09 -8.03 11.39
C VAL A 136 9.76 -8.37 10.70
N MET A 137 9.72 -8.35 9.37
CA MET A 137 8.53 -8.71 8.60
C MET A 137 8.14 -10.19 8.75
N ILE A 138 9.11 -11.11 8.82
CA ILE A 138 8.85 -12.54 9.06
C ILE A 138 8.32 -12.76 10.48
N SER A 139 8.89 -12.09 11.48
CA SER A 139 8.41 -12.17 12.87
C SER A 139 6.99 -11.60 13.04
N GLU A 140 6.66 -10.50 12.34
CA GLU A 140 5.29 -9.96 12.30
C GLU A 140 4.29 -10.92 11.63
N ARG A 141 4.71 -11.66 10.60
CA ARG A 141 3.91 -12.72 9.96
C ARG A 141 3.69 -13.90 10.92
N GLU A 142 4.72 -14.31 11.64
CA GLU A 142 4.64 -15.38 12.63
C GLU A 142 3.67 -15.04 13.77
N ASN A 143 3.68 -13.79 14.24
CA ASN A 143 2.75 -13.29 15.24
C ASN A 143 1.30 -13.18 14.72
N GLN A 144 1.12 -12.91 13.42
CA GLN A 144 -0.19 -12.90 12.78
C GLN A 144 -0.77 -14.30 12.57
N LEU A 145 0.09 -15.29 12.27
CA LEU A 145 -0.31 -16.70 12.15
C LEU A 145 -0.61 -17.33 13.51
N LYS A 146 0.15 -16.97 14.56
CA LYS A 146 -0.11 -17.40 15.95
C LYS A 146 -1.36 -16.75 16.57
N ALA A 147 -1.82 -15.62 16.04
CA ALA A 147 -3.06 -14.97 16.49
C ALA A 147 -4.35 -15.66 16.01
N GLY A 148 -4.22 -16.74 15.21
CA GLY A 148 -5.34 -17.57 14.74
C GLY A 148 -5.69 -18.76 15.63
N ASP A 149 -4.94 -19.03 16.71
CA ASP A 149 -5.24 -20.09 17.68
C ASP A 149 -5.32 -19.51 19.10
N VAL A 150 -6.44 -19.73 19.78
CA VAL A 150 -6.64 -19.31 21.17
C VAL A 150 -5.87 -20.27 22.08
N THR A 151 -4.77 -19.80 22.66
CA THR A 151 -4.40 -20.00 24.09
C THR A 151 -3.14 -19.19 24.40
N SER A 152 -3.22 -18.35 25.43
CA SER A 152 -2.05 -17.70 26.05
C SER A 152 -1.26 -18.75 26.85
N PRO A 153 0.08 -18.68 26.96
CA PRO A 153 0.68 -17.68 27.85
C PRO A 153 2.01 -17.04 27.38
N SER A 154 2.09 -15.74 27.68
CA SER A 154 3.18 -15.02 28.35
C SER A 154 4.64 -15.09 27.85
N SER A 155 5.15 -13.87 27.64
CA SER A 155 6.54 -13.40 27.82
C SER A 155 7.62 -13.88 26.85
N TYR A 156 7.71 -13.22 25.70
CA TYR A 156 8.97 -12.64 25.22
C TYR A 156 8.67 -11.54 24.19
N SER A 157 8.48 -10.30 24.65
CA SER A 157 8.59 -9.12 23.81
C SER A 157 9.98 -8.55 24.06
N PRO A 158 10.89 -8.46 23.08
CA PRO A 158 12.04 -7.60 23.25
C PRO A 158 11.49 -6.18 23.34
N ASN A 159 11.62 -5.57 24.51
CA ASN A 159 11.48 -4.14 24.68
C ASN A 159 12.27 -3.45 23.56
N CYS A 160 11.58 -2.87 22.58
CA CYS A 160 12.09 -1.73 21.87
C CYS A 160 12.09 -0.57 22.88
N ASP A 161 13.07 -0.60 23.77
CA ASP A 161 13.42 0.51 24.62
C ASP A 161 13.56 1.72 23.70
N GLN A 162 12.62 2.66 23.84
CA GLN A 162 12.81 4.03 23.45
C GLN A 162 13.98 4.58 24.28
N LYS A 163 15.20 4.33 23.82
CA LYS A 163 16.41 4.98 24.32
C LYS A 163 17.02 5.78 23.17
N ASN A 164 16.70 7.07 23.20
CA ASN A 164 17.42 8.18 22.60
C ASN A 164 17.98 7.96 21.19
N ASP A 165 17.09 8.02 20.19
CA ASP A 165 17.55 8.31 18.84
C ASP A 165 17.50 9.83 18.56
N PHE A 166 18.52 10.53 19.05
CA PHE A 166 18.88 11.86 18.53
C PHE A 166 19.69 11.75 17.23
N GLY A 167 20.23 10.57 16.92
CA GLY A 167 21.11 10.30 15.76
C GLY A 167 20.36 10.15 14.44
N GLU A 168 19.40 9.22 14.31
CA GLU A 168 18.59 9.06 13.10
C GLU A 168 17.67 10.27 12.91
N ARG A 169 17.12 10.89 13.97
CA ARG A 169 16.43 12.18 13.85
C ARG A 169 17.30 13.31 13.28
N LYS A 170 18.61 13.30 13.51
CA LYS A 170 19.55 14.29 12.98
C LYS A 170 19.98 13.94 11.55
N ALA A 171 20.23 12.65 11.26
CA ALA A 171 20.45 12.15 9.90
C ALA A 171 19.25 12.41 8.96
N LEU A 172 18.02 12.17 9.44
CA LEU A 172 16.76 12.51 8.75
C LEU A 172 16.57 14.02 8.53
N LYS A 173 17.18 14.87 9.36
CA LYS A 173 17.18 16.34 9.16
C LYS A 173 18.22 16.78 8.14
N GLU A 174 19.36 16.09 8.05
CA GLU A 174 20.44 16.37 7.09
C GLU A 174 20.17 15.81 5.68
N GLU A 175 19.34 14.77 5.53
CA GLU A 175 18.92 14.24 4.22
C GLU A 175 17.79 15.06 3.56
N LYS A 176 16.89 15.67 4.33
CA LYS A 176 15.80 16.51 3.83
C LYS A 176 16.22 17.60 2.82
N PRO A 177 17.27 18.41 3.06
CA PRO A 177 17.70 19.42 2.09
C PRO A 177 18.28 18.80 0.81
N LYS A 178 18.82 17.58 0.86
CA LYS A 178 19.35 16.87 -0.33
C LYS A 178 18.24 16.31 -1.23
N GLU A 179 17.05 16.11 -0.67
CA GLU A 179 15.88 15.60 -1.39
C GLU A 179 15.02 16.71 -1.98
N GLU A 180 15.17 17.95 -1.50
CA GLU A 180 14.37 19.09 -1.94
C GLU A 180 14.43 19.28 -3.46
N LYS A 181 15.58 19.04 -4.10
CA LYS A 181 15.73 19.09 -5.56
C LYS A 181 14.85 18.10 -6.33
N TYR A 182 14.36 17.03 -5.70
CA TYR A 182 13.47 16.05 -6.33
C TYR A 182 11.99 16.28 -6.02
N MET A 183 11.69 17.21 -5.09
CA MET A 183 10.32 17.52 -4.67
C MET A 183 9.61 18.49 -5.60
N TRP A 184 10.32 19.07 -6.57
CA TRP A 184 9.82 20.14 -7.42
C TRP A 184 10.15 19.87 -8.88
N ALA A 185 9.24 20.25 -9.77
CA ALA A 185 9.42 20.29 -11.21
C ALA A 185 8.97 21.66 -11.73
N PHE A 186 9.51 22.09 -12.86
CA PHE A 186 9.00 23.27 -13.56
C PHE A 186 8.07 22.81 -14.68
N VAL A 187 6.87 23.36 -14.70
CA VAL A 187 5.82 23.02 -15.65
C VAL A 187 5.23 24.33 -16.15
N ASP A 188 5.35 24.59 -17.45
CA ASP A 188 4.91 25.84 -18.09
C ASP A 188 5.42 27.12 -17.40
N GLY A 189 6.63 27.06 -16.84
CA GLY A 189 7.28 28.15 -16.11
C GLY A 189 6.95 28.22 -14.61
N GLU A 190 5.99 27.43 -14.13
CA GLU A 190 5.60 27.39 -12.72
C GLU A 190 6.31 26.27 -11.95
N LYS A 191 6.68 26.55 -10.70
CA LYS A 191 7.33 25.57 -9.82
C LYS A 191 6.28 24.73 -9.12
N GLU A 192 6.15 23.49 -9.56
CA GLU A 192 5.13 22.55 -9.13
C GLU A 192 5.71 21.42 -8.28
N LYS A 193 4.96 20.98 -7.27
CA LYS A 193 5.42 19.93 -6.36
C LYS A 193 5.25 18.56 -7.01
N VAL A 194 6.25 17.68 -6.85
CA VAL A 194 6.21 16.29 -7.28
C VAL A 194 5.63 15.41 -6.17
N GLY A 195 4.66 14.56 -6.50
CA GLY A 195 3.94 13.75 -5.52
C GLY A 195 4.77 12.57 -5.00
N ASN A 196 5.01 11.59 -5.85
CA ASN A 196 5.67 10.32 -5.49
C ASN A 196 7.07 10.20 -6.11
N PHE A 197 7.93 11.19 -5.87
CA PHE A 197 9.30 11.23 -6.39
C PHE A 197 10.21 10.09 -5.89
N ARG A 198 9.84 9.42 -4.79
CA ARG A 198 10.58 8.24 -4.30
C ARG A 198 10.12 6.98 -5.03
N VAL A 199 11.08 6.31 -5.66
CA VAL A 199 10.88 4.95 -6.20
C VAL A 199 10.52 4.01 -5.05
N GLU A 200 9.51 3.15 -5.25
CA GLU A 200 9.07 2.18 -4.24
C GLU A 200 10.28 1.31 -3.80
N PRO A 201 10.56 1.18 -2.48
CA PRO A 201 11.65 0.34 -2.00
C PRO A 201 11.35 -1.15 -2.26
N PRO A 202 12.39 -2.00 -2.33
CA PRO A 202 12.18 -3.43 -2.40
C PRO A 202 11.44 -3.94 -1.16
N GLY A 203 10.67 -5.01 -1.31
CA GLY A 203 9.90 -5.59 -0.21
C GLY A 203 9.04 -6.75 -0.67
N LEU A 204 8.16 -7.24 0.21
CA LEU A 204 7.18 -8.26 -0.16
C LEU A 204 5.89 -7.62 -0.65
N PHE A 205 5.32 -8.15 -1.72
CA PHE A 205 4.04 -7.68 -2.24
C PHE A 205 2.92 -8.02 -1.27
N ARG A 206 2.27 -6.98 -0.74
CA ARG A 206 1.11 -7.11 0.15
C ARG A 206 -0.16 -6.84 -0.66
N GLY A 207 -0.54 -7.83 -1.47
CA GLY A 207 -1.84 -7.83 -2.15
C GLY A 207 -2.98 -7.81 -1.13
N ARG A 208 -4.12 -7.21 -1.50
CA ARG A 208 -5.32 -7.18 -0.64
C ARG A 208 -6.19 -8.41 -0.90
N GLY A 209 -6.91 -8.87 0.13
CA GLY A 209 -7.70 -10.10 0.06
C GLY A 209 -6.83 -11.33 -0.22
N GLU A 210 -7.42 -12.33 -0.85
CA GLU A 210 -6.76 -13.58 -1.25
C GLU A 210 -6.00 -13.40 -2.58
N HIS A 211 -5.09 -12.42 -2.62
CA HIS A 211 -4.35 -12.12 -3.85
C HIS A 211 -3.29 -13.21 -4.14
N PRO A 212 -3.28 -13.84 -5.33
CA PRO A 212 -2.40 -14.98 -5.63
C PRO A 212 -0.90 -14.62 -5.60
N LYS A 213 -0.54 -13.34 -5.80
CA LYS A 213 0.85 -12.85 -5.82
C LYS A 213 1.32 -12.35 -4.46
N MET A 214 0.49 -12.41 -3.40
CA MET A 214 0.89 -11.96 -2.06
C MET A 214 2.16 -12.70 -1.60
N GLY A 215 3.11 -11.95 -1.01
CA GLY A 215 4.40 -12.48 -0.59
C GLY A 215 5.46 -12.51 -1.69
N LYS A 216 5.12 -12.28 -2.97
CA LYS A 216 6.11 -12.20 -4.05
C LYS A 216 7.07 -11.03 -3.82
N LEU A 217 8.35 -11.24 -4.13
CA LEU A 217 9.38 -10.20 -3.99
C LEU A 217 9.14 -9.05 -4.97
N LYS A 218 8.84 -7.86 -4.43
CA LYS A 218 9.05 -6.59 -5.12
C LYS A 218 10.54 -6.30 -5.10
N ARG A 219 11.23 -6.63 -6.20
CA ARG A 219 12.66 -6.33 -6.32
C ARG A 219 12.91 -4.83 -6.42
N ARG A 220 14.16 -4.43 -6.17
CA ARG A 220 14.62 -3.06 -6.36
C ARG A 220 14.55 -2.70 -7.84
N ILE A 221 14.03 -1.52 -8.14
CA ILE A 221 14.02 -0.93 -9.47
C ILE A 221 15.35 -0.20 -9.68
N ARG A 222 15.97 -0.45 -10.83
CA ARG A 222 17.24 0.18 -11.21
C ARG A 222 17.02 1.35 -12.19
N PRO A 223 17.93 2.33 -12.24
CA PRO A 223 17.94 3.41 -13.22
C PRO A 223 17.71 2.99 -14.68
N ASP A 224 18.32 1.88 -15.11
CA ASP A 224 18.19 1.31 -16.46
C ASP A 224 16.81 0.72 -16.76
N GLU A 225 15.88 0.78 -15.80
CA GLU A 225 14.47 0.41 -15.96
C GLU A 225 13.53 1.62 -15.95
N ILE A 226 14.04 2.80 -15.59
CA ILE A 226 13.26 4.02 -15.41
C ILE A 226 13.35 4.86 -16.69
N THR A 227 12.18 5.18 -17.24
CA THR A 227 12.02 6.13 -18.34
C THR A 227 11.67 7.50 -17.77
N ILE A 228 12.42 8.52 -18.16
CA ILE A 228 12.18 9.93 -17.80
C ILE A 228 11.39 10.60 -18.91
N ASN A 229 10.44 11.47 -18.58
CA ASN A 229 9.80 12.38 -19.52
C ASN A 229 10.02 13.82 -19.08
N ILE A 230 10.53 14.62 -20.02
CA ILE A 230 10.96 15.99 -19.76
C ILE A 230 10.77 16.84 -21.02
N GLY A 231 10.69 18.16 -20.88
CA GLY A 231 10.62 19.08 -22.02
C GLY A 231 11.79 18.89 -23.00
N LYS A 232 11.52 19.09 -24.29
CA LYS A 232 12.56 19.00 -25.32
C LYS A 232 13.56 20.15 -25.15
N GLY A 233 14.84 19.82 -25.00
CA GLY A 233 15.91 20.82 -24.79
C GLY A 233 16.16 21.18 -23.32
N GLU A 234 15.33 20.68 -22.40
CA GLU A 234 15.54 20.85 -20.96
C GLU A 234 16.69 19.95 -20.47
N PRO A 235 17.41 20.36 -19.39
CA PRO A 235 18.48 19.55 -18.82
C PRO A 235 17.92 18.25 -18.23
N VAL A 236 18.35 17.13 -18.80
CA VAL A 236 17.96 15.80 -18.31
C VAL A 236 18.49 15.61 -16.88
N PRO A 237 17.65 15.16 -15.93
CA PRO A 237 18.08 14.92 -14.55
C PRO A 237 19.23 13.91 -14.51
N GLU A 238 20.29 14.22 -13.76
CA GLU A 238 21.39 13.28 -13.58
C GLU A 238 20.95 12.04 -12.81
N CYS A 239 21.48 10.86 -13.19
CA CYS A 239 21.24 9.64 -12.43
C CYS A 239 21.90 9.77 -11.05
N PRO A 240 21.16 9.56 -9.94
CA PRO A 240 21.73 9.66 -8.60
C PRO A 240 22.71 8.52 -8.27
N ILE A 241 22.77 7.47 -9.10
CA ILE A 241 23.67 6.33 -8.91
C ILE A 241 24.88 6.49 -9.85
N PRO A 242 26.11 6.57 -9.31
CA PRO A 242 27.31 6.73 -10.12
C PRO A 242 27.44 5.62 -11.18
N ASN A 243 27.83 6.01 -12.39
CA ASN A 243 28.03 5.13 -13.56
C ASN A 243 26.77 4.43 -14.09
N GLU A 244 25.58 4.76 -13.57
CA GLU A 244 24.31 4.28 -14.12
C GLU A 244 23.63 5.35 -14.98
N ARG A 245 22.75 4.90 -15.87
CA ARG A 245 22.00 5.78 -16.78
C ARG A 245 20.52 5.41 -16.73
N TRP A 246 19.68 6.38 -17.06
CA TRP A 246 18.25 6.12 -17.28
C TRP A 246 18.07 5.18 -18.46
N LYS A 247 16.97 4.41 -18.43
CA LYS A 247 16.59 3.54 -19.53
C LYS A 247 16.41 4.30 -20.85
N GLU A 248 15.64 5.38 -20.76
CA GLU A 248 15.21 6.18 -21.89
C GLU A 248 14.79 7.57 -21.40
N VAL A 249 14.97 8.59 -22.24
CA VAL A 249 14.44 9.93 -22.04
C VAL A 249 13.45 10.24 -23.15
N LYS A 250 12.24 10.64 -22.77
CA LYS A 250 11.14 11.00 -23.67
C LYS A 250 10.80 12.49 -23.53
N HIS A 251 10.14 13.00 -24.56
CA HIS A 251 9.65 14.37 -24.65
C HIS A 251 8.19 14.37 -25.13
N ASP A 252 7.36 13.56 -24.47
CA ASP A 252 5.94 13.44 -24.76
C ASP A 252 5.17 14.51 -23.98
N ASN A 253 4.65 15.49 -24.71
CA ASN A 253 3.85 16.59 -24.17
C ASN A 253 2.33 16.28 -24.14
N THR A 254 1.93 15.04 -24.47
CA THR A 254 0.53 14.59 -24.42
C THR A 254 0.18 13.89 -23.10
N VAL A 255 1.17 13.71 -22.23
CA VAL A 255 1.05 12.97 -20.96
C VAL A 255 1.44 13.85 -19.77
N THR A 256 1.03 13.43 -18.57
CA THR A 256 1.26 14.17 -17.32
C THR A 256 2.24 13.51 -16.35
N TRP A 257 2.79 12.34 -16.70
CA TRP A 257 3.79 11.65 -15.89
C TRP A 257 5.20 12.17 -16.18
N LEU A 258 6.03 12.22 -15.14
CA LEU A 258 7.41 12.71 -15.19
C LEU A 258 8.43 11.57 -15.34
N ALA A 259 8.09 10.40 -14.81
CA ALA A 259 8.88 9.19 -14.97
C ALA A 259 7.98 7.96 -14.86
N PHE A 260 8.39 6.84 -15.44
CA PHE A 260 7.71 5.56 -15.22
C PHE A 260 8.66 4.36 -15.32
N TRP A 261 8.20 3.23 -14.77
CA TRP A 261 8.86 1.94 -14.89
C TRP A 261 7.84 0.80 -14.90
N LYS A 262 8.26 -0.41 -15.30
CA LYS A 262 7.41 -1.61 -15.25
C LYS A 262 7.24 -2.09 -13.81
N ASN A 263 6.03 -2.48 -13.44
CA ASN A 263 5.78 -3.03 -12.10
C ASN A 263 6.45 -4.42 -11.96
N PRO A 264 7.29 -4.65 -10.94
CA PRO A 264 8.03 -5.91 -10.79
C PRO A 264 7.14 -7.11 -10.42
N ILE A 265 5.91 -6.86 -9.94
CA ILE A 265 4.95 -7.92 -9.56
C ILE A 265 4.06 -8.30 -10.74
N ASP A 266 3.60 -7.28 -11.46
CA ASP A 266 2.75 -7.40 -12.64
C ASP A 266 3.40 -6.70 -13.84
N PRO A 267 4.07 -7.45 -14.74
CA PRO A 267 4.78 -6.87 -15.87
C PRO A 267 3.89 -6.16 -16.90
N LYS A 268 2.57 -6.39 -16.89
CA LYS A 268 1.61 -5.69 -17.77
C LYS A 268 1.32 -4.27 -17.26
N ALA A 269 1.52 -4.03 -15.97
CA ALA A 269 1.27 -2.75 -15.33
C ALA A 269 2.52 -1.86 -15.26
N PHE A 270 2.30 -0.55 -15.31
CA PHE A 270 3.33 0.47 -15.15
C PHE A 270 3.12 1.27 -13.87
N LYS A 271 4.22 1.77 -13.33
CA LYS A 271 4.25 2.70 -12.19
C LYS A 271 4.77 4.04 -12.67
N TYR A 272 4.13 5.11 -12.24
CA TYR A 272 4.37 6.46 -12.74
C TYR A 272 4.68 7.41 -11.58
N VAL A 273 5.52 8.40 -11.84
CA VAL A 273 5.71 9.58 -11.00
C VAL A 273 4.87 10.72 -11.58
N PHE A 274 4.02 11.31 -10.76
CA PHE A 274 3.18 12.45 -11.11
C PHE A 274 3.47 13.66 -10.24
N LEU A 275 2.99 14.82 -10.67
CA LEU A 275 2.84 15.99 -9.81
C LEU A 275 1.93 15.66 -8.61
N ASP A 276 2.15 16.39 -7.52
CA ASP A 276 1.41 16.31 -6.26
C ASP A 276 -0.06 16.74 -6.49
N ASP A 277 -0.96 16.26 -5.64
CA ASP A 277 -2.39 16.58 -5.69
C ASP A 277 -2.67 18.09 -5.55
N THR A 278 -1.70 18.85 -5.04
CA THR A 278 -1.75 20.32 -4.90
C THR A 278 -1.37 21.08 -6.17
N SER A 279 -0.88 20.40 -7.21
CA SER A 279 -0.46 21.05 -8.46
C SER A 279 -1.64 21.58 -9.28
N SER A 280 -1.37 22.59 -10.11
CA SER A 280 -2.36 23.18 -11.03
C SER A 280 -3.02 22.14 -11.94
N TRP A 281 -2.23 21.28 -12.59
CA TRP A 281 -2.72 20.21 -13.46
C TRP A 281 -3.67 19.25 -12.74
N LYS A 282 -3.32 18.83 -11.52
CA LYS A 282 -4.19 17.95 -10.71
C LYS A 282 -5.44 18.67 -10.24
N GLY A 283 -5.32 19.92 -9.80
CA GLY A 283 -6.45 20.76 -9.39
C GLY A 283 -7.46 20.99 -10.51
N GLN A 284 -6.98 21.35 -11.71
CA GLN A 284 -7.82 21.57 -12.88
C GLN A 284 -8.53 20.29 -13.32
N SER A 285 -7.82 19.17 -13.37
CA SER A 285 -8.43 17.86 -13.66
C SER A 285 -9.49 17.47 -12.62
N ASP A 286 -9.24 17.75 -11.34
CA ASP A 286 -10.17 17.47 -10.25
C ASP A 286 -11.43 18.36 -10.35
N LYS A 287 -11.26 19.64 -10.68
CA LYS A 287 -12.36 20.60 -10.94
C LYS A 287 -13.22 20.15 -12.12
N GLU A 288 -12.62 19.83 -13.26
CA GLU A 288 -13.34 19.34 -14.45
C GLU A 288 -14.12 18.07 -14.18
N LYS A 289 -13.60 17.18 -13.32
CA LYS A 289 -14.31 15.99 -12.88
C LYS A 289 -15.60 16.35 -12.12
N TYR A 290 -15.59 17.39 -11.29
CA TYR A 290 -16.81 17.87 -10.61
C TYR A 290 -17.74 18.63 -11.55
N GLU A 291 -17.23 19.40 -12.51
CA GLU A 291 -18.07 20.06 -13.52
C GLU A 291 -18.80 19.06 -14.42
N LYS A 292 -18.16 17.95 -14.80
CA LYS A 292 -18.83 16.83 -15.50
C LYS A 292 -19.96 16.23 -14.66
N ALA A 293 -19.79 16.17 -13.34
CA ALA A 293 -20.80 15.66 -12.45
C ALA A 293 -22.01 16.60 -12.31
N ARG A 294 -21.75 17.91 -12.30
CA ARG A 294 -22.81 18.93 -12.34
C ARG A 294 -23.57 18.85 -13.65
N LEU A 295 -22.86 18.70 -14.77
CA LEU A 295 -23.51 18.51 -16.07
C LEU A 295 -24.37 17.23 -16.10
N LEU A 296 -23.93 16.12 -15.49
CA LEU A 296 -24.75 14.91 -15.37
C LEU A 296 -26.09 15.16 -14.65
N LYS A 297 -26.13 16.04 -13.65
CA LYS A 297 -27.36 16.39 -12.93
C LYS A 297 -28.46 16.88 -13.89
N ASP A 298 -28.10 17.61 -14.93
CA ASP A 298 -29.06 18.14 -15.92
C ASP A 298 -29.56 17.06 -16.88
N TYR A 299 -28.77 15.99 -17.10
CA TYR A 299 -29.11 14.90 -18.02
C TYR A 299 -29.72 13.68 -17.30
N ILE A 300 -29.62 13.60 -15.97
CA ILE A 300 -29.92 12.37 -15.22
C ILE A 300 -31.36 11.91 -15.41
N LEU A 301 -32.34 12.81 -15.47
CA LEU A 301 -33.74 12.45 -15.65
C LEU A 301 -33.97 11.79 -17.02
N ASN A 302 -33.34 12.31 -18.07
CA ASN A 302 -33.42 11.75 -19.41
C ASN A 302 -32.72 10.38 -19.49
N ILE A 303 -31.55 10.25 -18.86
CA ILE A 303 -30.82 8.98 -18.77
C ILE A 303 -31.67 7.93 -18.04
N ARG A 304 -32.31 8.31 -16.93
CA ARG A 304 -33.21 7.44 -16.17
C ARG A 304 -34.43 7.01 -16.98
N ALA A 305 -35.03 7.94 -17.73
CA ALA A 305 -36.13 7.60 -18.64
C ALA A 305 -35.68 6.64 -19.75
N ASN A 306 -34.48 6.83 -20.28
CA ASN A 306 -33.91 6.00 -21.35
C ASN A 306 -33.70 4.55 -20.89
N TYR A 307 -32.94 4.32 -19.81
CA TYR A 307 -32.71 2.94 -19.35
C TYR A 307 -34.00 2.26 -18.87
N ARG A 308 -34.97 3.00 -18.30
CA ARG A 308 -36.24 2.42 -17.84
C ARG A 308 -37.08 1.89 -18.99
N LYS A 309 -37.04 2.56 -20.15
CA LYS A 309 -37.69 2.10 -21.38
C LYS A 309 -37.11 0.77 -21.84
N ASP A 310 -35.80 0.59 -21.67
CA ASP A 310 -35.07 -0.58 -22.16
C ASP A 310 -35.08 -1.80 -21.23
N PHE A 311 -35.71 -1.71 -20.04
CA PHE A 311 -35.92 -2.88 -19.18
C PHE A 311 -36.72 -4.02 -19.84
N LYS A 312 -37.54 -3.71 -20.85
CA LYS A 312 -38.31 -4.70 -21.64
C LYS A 312 -37.80 -4.81 -23.08
N ASN A 313 -36.60 -4.32 -23.37
CA ASN A 313 -36.07 -4.36 -24.74
C ASN A 313 -35.93 -5.82 -25.21
N LYS A 314 -36.25 -6.07 -26.48
CA LYS A 314 -36.09 -7.40 -27.09
C LYS A 314 -34.62 -7.73 -27.37
N ASP A 315 -33.79 -6.70 -27.54
CA ASP A 315 -32.35 -6.84 -27.67
C ASP A 315 -31.74 -7.12 -26.27
N PRO A 316 -31.17 -8.31 -26.04
CA PRO A 316 -30.61 -8.68 -24.75
C PRO A 316 -29.44 -7.79 -24.33
N ILE A 317 -28.66 -7.24 -25.30
CA ILE A 317 -27.54 -6.35 -24.99
C ILE A 317 -28.07 -5.06 -24.38
N LYS A 318 -29.06 -4.43 -25.02
CA LYS A 318 -29.69 -3.19 -24.51
C LYS A 318 -30.38 -3.41 -23.18
N GLN A 319 -31.05 -4.54 -23.00
CA GLN A 319 -31.69 -4.89 -21.74
C GLN A 319 -30.67 -5.04 -20.60
N GLN A 320 -29.54 -5.72 -20.84
CA GLN A 320 -28.46 -5.86 -19.85
C GLN A 320 -27.79 -4.52 -19.53
N ILE A 321 -27.49 -3.70 -20.55
CA ILE A 321 -26.96 -2.34 -20.37
C ILE A 321 -27.90 -1.51 -19.48
N ALA A 322 -29.20 -1.53 -19.77
CA ALA A 322 -30.19 -0.77 -19.03
C ALA A 322 -30.28 -1.18 -17.55
N VAL A 323 -30.30 -2.48 -17.29
CA VAL A 323 -30.33 -3.02 -15.91
C VAL A 323 -29.02 -2.70 -15.17
N ALA A 324 -27.86 -2.85 -15.81
CA ALA A 324 -26.58 -2.51 -15.20
C ALA A 324 -26.46 -1.00 -14.91
N ALA A 325 -26.89 -0.14 -15.84
CA ALA A 325 -26.93 1.30 -15.64
C ALA A 325 -27.84 1.69 -14.45
N TYR A 326 -28.99 1.04 -14.31
CA TYR A 326 -29.87 1.20 -13.15
C TYR A 326 -29.19 0.81 -11.83
N LEU A 327 -28.52 -0.35 -11.76
CA LEU A 327 -27.83 -0.78 -10.55
C LEU A 327 -26.68 0.17 -10.17
N ILE A 328 -25.96 0.71 -11.16
CA ILE A 328 -24.90 1.70 -10.95
C ILE A 328 -25.48 3.03 -10.43
N ASP A 329 -26.55 3.53 -11.05
CA ASP A 329 -27.22 4.79 -10.66
C ASP A 329 -27.79 4.71 -9.24
N ILE A 330 -28.55 3.65 -8.95
CA ILE A 330 -29.32 3.54 -7.70
C ILE A 330 -28.47 3.02 -6.53
N LEU A 331 -27.57 2.07 -6.78
CA LEU A 331 -26.80 1.41 -5.72
C LEU A 331 -25.34 1.88 -5.65
N ALA A 332 -24.95 2.82 -6.52
CA ALA A 332 -23.57 3.34 -6.62
C ALA A 332 -22.51 2.24 -6.81
N LEU A 333 -22.87 1.13 -7.49
CA LEU A 333 -21.92 0.06 -7.81
C LEU A 333 -20.84 0.58 -8.75
N ARG A 334 -19.60 0.10 -8.55
CA ARG A 334 -18.53 0.34 -9.52
C ARG A 334 -18.81 -0.46 -10.80
N ALA A 335 -18.44 0.08 -11.96
CA ALA A 335 -18.67 -0.58 -13.24
C ALA A 335 -18.11 -2.02 -13.27
N GLY A 336 -16.88 -2.24 -12.75
CA GLY A 336 -16.25 -3.56 -12.67
C GLY A 336 -15.67 -3.99 -14.01
N ASN A 337 -14.34 -3.94 -14.15
CA ASN A 337 -13.66 -4.47 -15.32
C ASN A 337 -13.32 -5.95 -15.08
N GLU A 338 -13.20 -6.71 -16.17
CA GLU A 338 -12.67 -8.07 -16.14
C GLU A 338 -11.30 -8.13 -15.46
N LYS A 339 -11.04 -9.27 -14.83
CA LYS A 339 -9.85 -9.55 -14.04
C LYS A 339 -9.14 -10.76 -14.61
N ASP A 340 -7.81 -10.69 -14.67
CA ASP A 340 -6.97 -11.83 -14.99
C ASP A 340 -6.87 -12.78 -13.78
N ASP A 341 -6.58 -14.07 -14.00
CA ASP A 341 -6.36 -15.11 -12.96
C ASP A 341 -5.25 -14.76 -11.94
N ASP A 342 -4.45 -13.76 -12.26
CA ASP A 342 -3.33 -13.24 -11.49
C ASP A 342 -3.73 -12.17 -10.46
N GLU A 343 -5.01 -11.81 -10.39
CA GLU A 343 -5.60 -10.82 -9.47
C GLU A 343 -6.51 -11.48 -8.43
N ALA A 344 -6.88 -10.74 -7.38
CA ALA A 344 -7.88 -11.23 -6.43
C ALA A 344 -9.27 -11.25 -7.08
N ASP A 345 -10.03 -12.34 -6.87
CA ASP A 345 -11.40 -12.48 -7.38
C ASP A 345 -12.31 -11.45 -6.73
N THR A 346 -12.51 -10.34 -7.44
CA THR A 346 -13.31 -9.20 -7.01
C THR A 346 -14.13 -8.73 -8.20
N VAL A 347 -15.39 -8.39 -7.94
CA VAL A 347 -16.34 -8.06 -9.01
C VAL A 347 -16.89 -6.64 -8.85
N GLY A 348 -17.35 -6.08 -9.96
CA GLY A 348 -18.23 -4.90 -9.97
C GLY A 348 -19.49 -5.20 -10.78
N CYS A 349 -20.28 -4.17 -11.08
CA CYS A 349 -21.61 -4.32 -11.66
C CYS A 349 -21.64 -5.17 -12.95
N CYS A 350 -20.76 -4.90 -13.91
CA CYS A 350 -20.74 -5.60 -15.20
C CYS A 350 -20.21 -7.02 -15.09
N THR A 351 -19.37 -7.31 -14.08
CA THR A 351 -18.74 -8.61 -13.85
C THR A 351 -19.41 -9.38 -12.70
N LEU A 352 -20.64 -9.02 -12.31
CA LEU A 352 -21.39 -9.78 -11.31
C LEU A 352 -21.61 -11.21 -11.84
N LYS A 353 -21.43 -12.20 -10.98
CA LYS A 353 -21.73 -13.61 -11.27
C LYS A 353 -23.13 -13.98 -10.77
N VAL A 354 -23.67 -15.10 -11.26
CA VAL A 354 -25.01 -15.60 -10.94
C VAL A 354 -25.22 -15.77 -9.42
N GLU A 355 -24.20 -16.22 -8.69
CA GLU A 355 -24.21 -16.42 -7.24
C GLU A 355 -24.17 -15.12 -6.44
N ASN A 356 -23.76 -14.00 -7.04
CA ASN A 356 -23.66 -12.73 -6.33
C ASN A 356 -25.02 -12.05 -6.11
N VAL A 357 -26.08 -12.49 -6.80
CA VAL A 357 -27.40 -11.86 -6.75
C VAL A 357 -28.48 -12.91 -6.57
N SER A 358 -29.20 -12.86 -5.46
CA SER A 358 -30.33 -13.73 -5.14
C SER A 358 -31.65 -12.97 -5.22
N LEU A 359 -32.68 -13.60 -5.78
CA LEU A 359 -34.03 -13.03 -5.86
C LEU A 359 -34.82 -13.45 -4.64
N VAL A 360 -35.25 -12.48 -3.82
CA VAL A 360 -36.09 -12.77 -2.65
C VAL A 360 -37.53 -13.01 -3.13
N PRO A 361 -38.09 -14.23 -2.94
CA PRO A 361 -39.40 -14.57 -3.45
C PRO A 361 -40.48 -13.58 -2.99
N GLN A 362 -41.42 -13.25 -3.89
CA GLN A 362 -42.62 -12.45 -3.61
C GLN A 362 -42.40 -11.03 -3.08
N THR A 363 -41.18 -10.48 -3.10
CA THR A 363 -40.89 -9.20 -2.44
C THR A 363 -40.20 -8.15 -3.34
N HIS A 364 -40.01 -8.43 -4.64
CA HIS A 364 -39.27 -7.56 -5.58
C HIS A 364 -37.90 -7.09 -5.05
N LYS A 365 -37.32 -7.85 -4.11
CA LYS A 365 -36.04 -7.54 -3.47
C LYS A 365 -34.93 -8.40 -4.03
N LEU A 366 -33.76 -7.80 -4.18
CA LEU A 366 -32.53 -8.49 -4.52
C LEU A 366 -31.63 -8.51 -3.30
N GLU A 367 -31.09 -9.67 -2.99
CA GLU A 367 -29.98 -9.83 -2.07
C GLU A 367 -28.69 -9.89 -2.89
N ILE A 368 -27.80 -8.93 -2.68
CA ILE A 368 -26.56 -8.77 -3.43
C ILE A 368 -25.39 -8.96 -2.47
N ASN A 369 -24.54 -9.94 -2.75
CA ASN A 369 -23.40 -10.30 -1.91
C ASN A 369 -22.17 -10.65 -2.75
N PHE A 370 -21.12 -9.85 -2.64
CA PHE A 370 -19.85 -10.09 -3.35
C PHE A 370 -18.67 -9.35 -2.71
N LEU A 371 -17.45 -9.72 -3.11
CA LEU A 371 -16.24 -8.97 -2.78
C LEU A 371 -15.95 -7.93 -3.86
N GLY A 372 -16.03 -6.65 -3.51
CA GLY A 372 -15.74 -5.55 -4.41
C GLY A 372 -14.26 -5.15 -4.42
N LYS A 373 -13.98 -3.93 -4.90
CA LYS A 373 -12.64 -3.34 -4.87
C LYS A 373 -12.00 -3.49 -3.48
N ASP A 374 -10.71 -3.83 -3.48
CA ASP A 374 -9.91 -4.06 -2.26
C ASP A 374 -10.40 -5.24 -1.41
N SER A 375 -11.19 -6.15 -2.00
CA SER A 375 -11.82 -7.31 -1.36
C SER A 375 -12.74 -6.92 -0.20
N ILE A 376 -13.38 -5.75 -0.29
CA ILE A 376 -14.39 -5.31 0.67
C ILE A 376 -15.73 -5.94 0.33
N LYS A 377 -16.33 -6.65 1.29
CA LYS A 377 -17.64 -7.27 1.13
C LYS A 377 -18.71 -6.19 0.89
N TYR A 378 -19.48 -6.35 -0.17
CA TYR A 378 -20.74 -5.65 -0.39
C TYR A 378 -21.85 -6.63 -0.07
N GLU A 379 -22.71 -6.29 0.89
CA GLU A 379 -23.85 -7.09 1.30
C GLU A 379 -25.04 -6.14 1.47
N ASN A 380 -26.06 -6.32 0.64
CA ASN A 380 -27.22 -5.44 0.66
C ASN A 380 -28.47 -6.18 0.18
N THR A 381 -29.59 -5.97 0.87
CA THR A 381 -30.91 -6.43 0.43
C THR A 381 -31.74 -5.21 0.07
N VAL A 382 -32.03 -5.06 -1.22
CA VAL A 382 -32.62 -3.83 -1.77
C VAL A 382 -33.85 -4.12 -2.59
N GLU A 383 -34.90 -3.32 -2.40
CA GLU A 383 -36.09 -3.33 -3.24
C GLU A 383 -35.77 -2.66 -4.59
N VAL A 384 -36.14 -3.31 -5.69
CA VAL A 384 -35.85 -2.81 -7.03
C VAL A 384 -37.12 -2.69 -7.86
N ASP A 385 -37.01 -1.98 -8.99
CA ASP A 385 -38.08 -1.93 -9.98
C ASP A 385 -38.54 -3.36 -10.37
N PRO A 386 -39.85 -3.66 -10.39
CA PRO A 386 -40.36 -4.99 -10.72
C PRO A 386 -39.85 -5.53 -12.06
N LEU A 387 -39.58 -4.65 -13.03
CA LEU A 387 -39.03 -5.03 -14.33
C LEU A 387 -37.56 -5.43 -14.24
N VAL A 388 -36.79 -4.76 -13.38
CA VAL A 388 -35.40 -5.12 -13.07
C VAL A 388 -35.35 -6.47 -12.37
N TYR A 389 -36.20 -6.69 -11.35
CA TYR A 389 -36.32 -7.98 -10.66
C TYR A 389 -36.62 -9.11 -11.66
N LYS A 390 -37.59 -8.90 -12.56
CA LYS A 390 -37.95 -9.87 -13.59
C LYS A 390 -36.80 -10.10 -14.59
N ALA A 391 -36.12 -9.05 -15.03
CA ALA A 391 -35.02 -9.14 -15.98
C ALA A 391 -33.84 -9.93 -15.39
N ILE A 392 -33.42 -9.64 -14.16
CA ILE A 392 -32.36 -10.37 -13.45
C ILE A 392 -32.74 -11.84 -13.28
N GLY A 393 -33.99 -12.13 -12.92
CA GLY A 393 -34.48 -13.51 -12.88
C GLY A 393 -34.39 -14.21 -14.25
N GLY A 394 -34.59 -13.47 -15.35
CA GLY A 394 -34.36 -13.95 -16.70
C GLY A 394 -32.89 -14.19 -17.03
N PHE A 395 -32.00 -13.27 -16.65
CA PHE A 395 -30.56 -13.36 -16.91
C PHE A 395 -29.90 -14.55 -16.23
N LYS A 396 -30.47 -15.03 -15.11
CA LYS A 396 -30.00 -16.24 -14.40
C LYS A 396 -30.46 -17.56 -15.03
N LYS A 397 -31.47 -17.56 -15.91
CA LYS A 397 -32.03 -18.81 -16.45
C LYS A 397 -31.01 -19.51 -17.35
N GLY A 398 -30.78 -20.80 -17.09
CA GLY A 398 -29.86 -21.62 -17.86
C GLY A 398 -28.38 -21.36 -17.56
N LYS A 399 -28.07 -20.55 -16.54
CA LYS A 399 -26.70 -20.29 -16.08
C LYS A 399 -26.39 -20.98 -14.76
N ASN A 400 -25.16 -21.42 -14.61
CA ASN A 400 -24.59 -22.06 -13.45
C ASN A 400 -23.89 -21.04 -12.53
N ILE A 401 -23.54 -21.49 -11.33
CA ILE A 401 -22.66 -20.76 -10.41
C ILE A 401 -21.30 -20.54 -11.09
N GLY A 402 -20.75 -19.34 -10.95
CA GLY A 402 -19.49 -18.91 -11.55
C GLY A 402 -19.65 -18.20 -12.89
N GLU A 403 -20.79 -18.36 -13.57
CA GLU A 403 -21.05 -17.67 -14.84
C GLU A 403 -21.47 -16.22 -14.63
N GLU A 404 -21.19 -15.37 -15.62
CA GLU A 404 -21.52 -13.95 -15.58
C GLU A 404 -23.04 -13.73 -15.63
N LEU A 405 -23.53 -12.86 -14.75
CA LEU A 405 -24.91 -12.39 -14.75
C LEU A 405 -25.19 -11.62 -16.04
N PHE A 406 -24.26 -10.76 -16.47
CA PHE A 406 -24.34 -9.94 -17.67
C PHE A 406 -23.41 -10.43 -18.78
N ASP A 407 -23.66 -11.61 -19.32
CA ASP A 407 -22.85 -12.32 -20.33
C ASP A 407 -22.76 -11.64 -21.72
N LYS A 408 -23.44 -10.52 -21.92
CA LYS A 408 -23.43 -9.74 -23.17
C LYS A 408 -22.93 -8.31 -22.96
N LEU A 409 -22.61 -7.94 -21.71
CA LEU A 409 -22.17 -6.62 -21.30
C LEU A 409 -20.70 -6.65 -20.92
N ASP A 410 -20.01 -5.56 -21.22
CA ASP A 410 -18.71 -5.24 -20.64
C ASP A 410 -18.68 -3.74 -20.34
N THR A 411 -17.64 -3.28 -19.65
CA THR A 411 -17.53 -1.85 -19.29
C THR A 411 -17.29 -0.96 -20.50
N TYR A 412 -16.75 -1.50 -21.60
CA TYR A 412 -16.56 -0.72 -22.82
C TYR A 412 -17.91 -0.38 -23.46
N LYS A 413 -18.79 -1.38 -23.63
CA LYS A 413 -20.16 -1.20 -24.14
C LYS A 413 -20.98 -0.28 -23.25
N LEU A 414 -20.90 -0.46 -21.92
CA LEU A 414 -21.60 0.41 -20.97
C LEU A 414 -21.13 1.88 -21.13
N ASN A 415 -19.83 2.12 -21.15
CA ASN A 415 -19.30 3.47 -21.28
C ASN A 415 -19.55 4.09 -22.67
N ALA A 416 -19.56 3.28 -23.73
CA ALA A 416 -19.94 3.75 -25.07
C ALA A 416 -21.39 4.25 -25.06
N HIS A 417 -22.31 3.47 -24.48
CA HIS A 417 -23.71 3.88 -24.34
C HIS A 417 -23.89 5.14 -23.48
N LEU A 418 -23.19 5.24 -22.33
CA LEU A 418 -23.25 6.43 -21.49
C LEU A 418 -22.72 7.69 -22.21
N LYS A 419 -21.70 7.56 -23.07
CA LYS A 419 -21.17 8.66 -23.87
C LYS A 419 -22.15 9.18 -24.93
N GLU A 420 -22.99 8.31 -25.48
CA GLU A 420 -24.07 8.71 -26.39
C GLU A 420 -25.12 9.55 -25.68
N LEU A 421 -25.40 9.25 -24.40
CA LEU A 421 -26.37 9.99 -23.60
C LEU A 421 -25.84 11.34 -23.10
N MET A 422 -24.53 11.42 -22.85
CA MET A 422 -23.84 12.64 -22.47
C MET A 422 -22.34 12.54 -22.80
N PRO A 423 -21.78 13.45 -23.62
CA PRO A 423 -20.35 13.46 -23.92
C PRO A 423 -19.50 13.51 -22.65
N GLY A 424 -18.59 12.54 -22.49
CA GLY A 424 -17.67 12.46 -21.36
C GLY A 424 -18.27 11.90 -20.06
N LEU A 425 -19.50 11.39 -20.07
CA LEU A 425 -20.13 10.76 -18.93
C LEU A 425 -19.49 9.40 -18.58
N THR A 426 -19.19 9.21 -17.29
CA THR A 426 -18.75 7.95 -16.70
C THR A 426 -19.44 7.73 -15.36
N ALA A 427 -19.58 6.47 -14.95
CA ALA A 427 -20.34 6.06 -13.76
C ALA A 427 -19.73 6.55 -12.43
N LYS A 428 -20.09 7.76 -11.98
CA LYS A 428 -19.80 8.24 -10.62
C LYS A 428 -20.63 9.49 -10.30
N LEU A 429 -21.12 9.60 -9.05
CA LEU A 429 -21.53 10.80 -8.27
C LEU A 429 -22.95 10.79 -7.70
N LEU A 430 -23.11 11.43 -6.53
CA LEU A 430 -24.30 11.56 -5.67
C LEU A 430 -24.26 12.90 -4.88
N ASN A 431 -25.43 13.38 -4.43
CA ASN A 431 -25.71 14.74 -3.91
C ASN A 431 -26.26 14.76 -2.44
N SER A 432 -26.14 15.88 -1.71
CA SER A 432 -26.77 16.11 -0.38
C SER A 432 -27.01 17.59 -0.04
N GLU A 433 -28.10 17.93 0.66
CA GLU A 433 -28.48 19.29 1.10
C GLU A 433 -28.12 19.59 2.58
N ILE A 434 -28.07 20.87 2.99
CA ILE A 434 -27.61 21.35 4.32
C ILE A 434 -28.73 22.02 5.14
N MET A 435 -28.78 21.76 6.46
CA MET A 435 -29.69 22.39 7.44
C MET A 435 -28.95 23.36 8.40
N GLY A 436 -29.70 24.31 9.02
CA GLY A 436 -29.17 25.33 9.96
C GLY A 436 -28.77 24.80 11.36
N GLY A 437 -27.98 25.57 12.12
CA GLY A 437 -27.47 25.24 13.46
C GLY A 437 -26.19 26.01 13.85
N ASN A 438 -25.68 25.81 15.08
CA ASN A 438 -24.39 26.38 15.50
C ASN A 438 -23.19 25.63 14.86
N VAL A 439 -21.95 26.14 15.01
CA VAL A 439 -20.77 25.56 14.32
C VAL A 439 -20.51 24.10 14.69
N ALA A 440 -20.70 23.72 15.96
CA ALA A 440 -20.51 22.34 16.40
C ALA A 440 -21.58 21.40 15.84
N GLU A 441 -22.84 21.83 15.85
CA GLU A 441 -23.96 21.10 15.24
C GLU A 441 -23.78 20.93 13.74
N LYS A 442 -23.32 21.98 13.05
CA LYS A 442 -23.02 21.93 11.60
C LYS A 442 -21.92 20.92 11.27
N VAL A 443 -20.90 20.77 12.13
CA VAL A 443 -19.83 19.77 11.95
C VAL A 443 -20.37 18.36 12.18
N VAL A 444 -21.25 18.17 13.17
CA VAL A 444 -21.93 16.88 13.39
C VAL A 444 -22.82 16.54 12.19
N PHE A 445 -23.60 17.50 11.70
CA PHE A 445 -24.42 17.34 10.50
C PHE A 445 -23.57 16.98 9.27
N TYR A 446 -22.48 17.71 9.03
CA TYR A 446 -21.53 17.41 7.95
C TYR A 446 -20.99 15.98 8.06
N ASN A 447 -20.56 15.56 9.25
CA ASN A 447 -20.04 14.21 9.48
C ASN A 447 -21.12 13.14 9.28
N HIS A 448 -22.36 13.43 9.66
CA HIS A 448 -23.50 12.54 9.43
C HIS A 448 -23.80 12.41 7.92
N ALA A 449 -23.89 13.53 7.19
CA ALA A 449 -24.08 13.51 5.74
C ALA A 449 -22.96 12.74 5.02
N ASN A 450 -21.70 12.99 5.40
CA ASN A 450 -20.55 12.26 4.87
C ASN A 450 -20.58 10.76 5.21
N LYS A 451 -21.12 10.39 6.38
CA LYS A 451 -21.35 8.98 6.76
C LYS A 451 -22.39 8.33 5.85
N GLU A 452 -23.48 9.01 5.50
CA GLU A 452 -24.47 8.47 4.57
C GLU A 452 -23.89 8.27 3.17
N VAL A 453 -23.05 9.21 2.69
CA VAL A 453 -22.29 9.04 1.44
C VAL A 453 -21.34 7.83 1.53
N ALA A 454 -20.65 7.67 2.66
CA ALA A 454 -19.75 6.53 2.88
C ALA A 454 -20.49 5.19 2.89
N LYS A 455 -21.66 5.11 3.52
CA LYS A 455 -22.53 3.92 3.50
C LYS A 455 -22.97 3.58 2.08
N LEU A 456 -23.47 4.57 1.35
CA LEU A 456 -23.94 4.40 -0.03
C LEU A 456 -22.81 3.91 -0.96
N CYS A 457 -21.61 4.45 -0.80
CA CYS A 457 -20.41 4.03 -1.56
C CYS A 457 -19.76 2.73 -1.05
N ASN A 458 -20.34 2.08 -0.02
CA ASN A 458 -19.78 0.94 0.69
C ASN A 458 -18.32 1.14 1.16
N HIS A 459 -18.00 2.35 1.64
CA HIS A 459 -16.69 2.66 2.21
C HIS A 459 -16.62 2.14 3.65
N GLN A 460 -15.97 1.00 3.82
CA GLN A 460 -15.80 0.34 5.11
C GLN A 460 -14.38 0.51 5.65
N ARG A 461 -14.25 0.44 6.97
CA ARG A 461 -12.95 0.43 7.67
C ARG A 461 -13.03 -0.55 8.83
N SER A 462 -12.01 -1.39 8.98
CA SER A 462 -11.86 -2.25 10.16
C SER A 462 -11.67 -1.41 11.42
N GLU A 463 -12.19 -1.89 12.55
CA GLU A 463 -12.01 -1.22 13.82
C GLU A 463 -10.51 -1.09 14.17
N PRO A 464 -10.04 0.12 14.52
CA PRO A 464 -8.68 0.29 15.01
C PRO A 464 -8.46 -0.52 16.29
N LYS A 465 -7.25 -1.09 16.48
CA LYS A 465 -6.89 -1.86 17.69
C LYS A 465 -7.12 -1.10 19.01
N SER A 466 -7.10 0.24 18.97
CA SER A 466 -7.30 1.12 20.12
C SER A 466 -8.75 1.58 20.33
N HIS A 467 -9.70 1.16 19.50
CA HIS A 467 -11.06 1.71 19.49
C HIS A 467 -11.77 1.55 20.85
N GLY A 468 -11.75 0.35 21.43
CA GLY A 468 -12.38 0.09 22.74
C GLY A 468 -11.82 0.98 23.85
N ALA A 469 -10.50 1.12 23.92
CA ALA A 469 -9.85 1.98 24.92
C ALA A 469 -10.19 3.47 24.72
N GLN A 470 -10.32 3.93 23.48
CA GLN A 470 -10.75 5.30 23.19
C GLN A 470 -12.22 5.53 23.59
N MET A 471 -13.10 4.57 23.31
CA MET A 471 -14.52 4.67 23.68
C MET A 471 -14.75 4.71 25.19
N LEU A 472 -13.99 3.94 25.97
CA LEU A 472 -14.04 4.00 27.43
C LEU A 472 -13.64 5.38 27.96
N LYS A 473 -12.51 5.92 27.50
CA LYS A 473 -12.07 7.27 27.89
C LYS A 473 -13.09 8.35 27.56
N LEU A 474 -13.78 8.25 26.42
CA LEU A 474 -14.84 9.17 26.04
C LEU A 474 -16.05 9.06 26.97
N ARG A 475 -16.47 7.83 27.33
CA ARG A 475 -17.56 7.61 28.30
C ARG A 475 -17.22 8.17 29.67
N ASP A 476 -16.01 7.93 30.17
CA ASP A 476 -15.56 8.46 31.46
C ASP A 476 -15.58 9.99 31.47
N ASN A 477 -15.14 10.62 30.37
CA ASN A 477 -15.19 12.08 30.23
C ASN A 477 -16.63 12.61 30.18
N ILE A 478 -17.57 11.89 29.55
CA ILE A 478 -18.99 12.27 29.55
C ILE A 478 -19.56 12.24 30.98
N VAL A 479 -19.26 11.20 31.76
CA VAL A 479 -19.71 11.10 33.16
C VAL A 479 -19.14 12.25 33.99
N LYS A 480 -17.84 12.55 33.86
CA LYS A 480 -17.20 13.68 34.55
C LYS A 480 -17.86 15.02 34.20
N LEU A 481 -18.09 15.28 32.90
CA LEU A 481 -18.72 16.53 32.45
C LEU A 481 -20.17 16.66 32.91
N LYS A 482 -20.93 15.56 32.97
CA LYS A 482 -22.29 15.57 33.54
C LYS A 482 -22.27 15.92 35.02
N GLY A 483 -21.35 15.36 35.80
CA GLY A 483 -21.21 15.71 37.22
C GLY A 483 -20.88 17.20 37.44
N VAL A 484 -20.02 17.78 36.59
CA VAL A 484 -19.75 19.23 36.60
C VAL A 484 -21.01 20.04 36.25
N LEU A 485 -21.78 19.59 35.25
CA LEU A 485 -23.03 20.27 34.85
C LEU A 485 -24.04 20.28 36.00
N ASP A 486 -24.28 19.14 36.66
CA ASP A 486 -25.21 19.02 37.79
C ASP A 486 -24.79 19.94 38.96
N GLY A 487 -23.48 20.04 39.22
CA GLY A 487 -22.92 20.97 40.20
C GLY A 487 -23.18 22.43 39.86
N LEU A 488 -22.95 22.83 38.60
CA LEU A 488 -23.22 24.18 38.11
C LEU A 488 -24.71 24.53 38.12
N GLU A 489 -25.59 23.59 37.78
CA GLU A 489 -27.05 23.78 37.88
C GLU A 489 -27.49 24.00 39.32
N THR A 490 -26.90 23.26 40.26
CA THR A 490 -27.15 23.41 41.70
C THR A 490 -26.70 24.79 42.19
N ASP A 491 -25.52 25.25 41.79
CA ASP A 491 -25.01 26.58 42.15
C ASP A 491 -25.86 27.69 41.53
N LEU A 492 -26.26 27.56 40.27
CA LEU A 492 -27.15 28.50 39.60
C LEU A 492 -28.48 28.63 40.35
N HIS A 493 -29.05 27.52 40.84
CA HIS A 493 -30.25 27.53 41.65
C HIS A 493 -30.04 28.17 43.04
N ARG A 494 -28.87 28.00 43.66
CA ARG A 494 -28.51 28.66 44.94
C ARG A 494 -28.35 30.16 44.80
N VAL A 495 -27.64 30.61 43.76
CA VAL A 495 -27.44 32.03 43.43
C VAL A 495 -28.78 32.70 43.17
N ARG A 496 -29.68 32.05 42.41
CA ARG A 496 -31.06 32.53 42.22
C ARG A 496 -31.86 32.68 43.51
N LYS A 497 -31.50 31.95 44.58
CA LYS A 497 -32.11 32.03 45.91
C LYS A 497 -31.35 32.97 46.87
N GLY A 498 -30.42 33.79 46.36
CA GLY A 498 -29.65 34.75 47.17
C GLY A 498 -28.59 34.12 48.07
N LYS A 499 -28.26 32.83 47.87
CA LYS A 499 -27.21 32.12 48.60
C LYS A 499 -25.94 32.05 47.75
N GLY A 500 -24.77 32.13 48.39
CA GLY A 500 -23.48 31.96 47.72
C GLY A 500 -23.33 30.56 47.09
N PRO A 501 -22.55 30.44 46.01
CA PRO A 501 -22.24 29.15 45.39
C PRO A 501 -21.55 28.21 46.39
N VAL A 502 -21.70 26.90 46.21
CA VAL A 502 -20.83 25.94 46.90
C VAL A 502 -19.47 26.09 46.26
N GLN A 503 -18.44 26.31 47.08
CA GLN A 503 -17.08 26.45 46.60
C GLN A 503 -16.65 25.09 46.00
N LEU A 504 -16.73 24.96 44.68
CA LEU A 504 -16.10 23.87 43.94
C LEU A 504 -14.62 24.20 43.84
N ASP A 505 -13.77 23.24 44.22
CA ASP A 505 -12.33 23.34 43.99
C ASP A 505 -12.08 23.73 42.54
N ALA A 506 -11.43 24.88 42.36
CA ALA A 506 -11.14 25.43 41.05
C ALA A 506 -10.29 24.43 40.26
N ASP A 507 -10.90 23.75 39.30
CA ASP A 507 -10.17 22.97 38.31
C ASP A 507 -9.22 23.93 37.59
N ASP A 508 -7.92 23.67 37.74
CA ASP A 508 -6.82 24.50 37.24
C ASP A 508 -7.15 25.04 35.87
N GLY A 509 -7.11 26.37 35.71
CA GLY A 509 -7.44 27.14 34.50
C GLY A 509 -6.58 26.84 33.26
N LYS A 510 -6.41 25.57 32.90
CA LYS A 510 -5.98 25.12 31.60
C LYS A 510 -7.08 25.50 30.64
N SER A 511 -6.88 26.63 29.98
CA SER A 511 -7.59 27.07 28.78
C SER A 511 -8.11 25.85 28.02
N LYS A 512 -9.44 25.69 27.97
CA LYS A 512 -10.08 24.69 27.10
C LYS A 512 -9.42 24.86 25.76
N LYS A 513 -8.67 23.84 25.29
CA LYS A 513 -8.11 23.88 23.94
C LYS A 513 -9.28 24.20 23.03
N ASN A 514 -9.24 25.36 22.39
CA ASN A 514 -10.16 25.67 21.31
C ASN A 514 -9.92 24.60 20.27
N PHE A 515 -10.75 23.55 20.29
CA PHE A 515 -10.82 22.59 19.22
C PHE A 515 -11.37 23.39 18.06
N THR A 516 -10.48 23.86 17.20
CA THR A 516 -10.88 24.42 15.92
C THR A 516 -11.57 23.27 15.20
N LEU A 517 -12.90 23.32 15.13
CA LEU A 517 -13.73 22.35 14.44
C LEU A 517 -13.52 22.54 12.94
N GLN A 518 -12.37 22.10 12.44
CA GLN A 518 -12.00 22.22 11.03
C GLN A 518 -12.33 20.93 10.32
N ILE A 519 -13.13 21.05 9.27
CA ILE A 519 -13.48 19.94 8.37
C ILE A 519 -12.26 19.51 7.56
N PHE A 520 -11.46 20.47 7.08
CA PHE A 520 -10.25 20.20 6.31
C PHE A 520 -9.00 20.49 7.13
N ASN A 521 -8.04 19.57 7.04
CA ASN A 521 -6.68 19.80 7.51
C ASN A 521 -5.89 20.62 6.49
N LYS A 522 -4.68 21.07 6.85
CA LYS A 522 -3.81 21.89 5.98
C LYS A 522 -3.53 21.26 4.60
N SER A 523 -3.37 19.94 4.52
CA SER A 523 -3.11 19.25 3.25
C SER A 523 -4.32 19.28 2.33
N LEU A 524 -5.52 19.04 2.88
CA LEU A 524 -6.77 19.11 2.13
C LEU A 524 -7.09 20.56 1.70
N LEU A 525 -6.80 21.55 2.55
CA LEU A 525 -6.94 22.97 2.18
C LEU A 525 -6.04 23.34 1.00
N ALA A 526 -4.79 22.86 0.98
CA ALA A 526 -3.88 23.08 -0.14
C ALA A 526 -4.37 22.39 -1.42
N LYS A 527 -4.85 21.14 -1.31
CA LYS A 527 -5.38 20.38 -2.46
C LYS A 527 -6.62 21.04 -3.07
N PHE A 528 -7.53 21.51 -2.22
CA PHE A 528 -8.79 22.10 -2.65
C PHE A 528 -8.74 23.63 -2.70
N ALA A 529 -7.56 24.24 -2.78
CA ALA A 529 -7.41 25.70 -2.83
C ALA A 529 -8.28 26.33 -3.94
N TRP A 530 -8.41 25.64 -5.08
CA TRP A 530 -9.27 26.04 -6.21
C TRP A 530 -10.77 26.10 -5.89
N ALA A 531 -11.22 25.50 -4.78
CA ALA A 531 -12.60 25.41 -4.33
C ALA A 531 -12.85 26.13 -2.98
N MET A 532 -11.84 26.78 -2.40
CA MET A 532 -12.00 27.45 -1.10
C MET A 532 -12.61 28.85 -1.23
N ASP A 533 -12.52 29.47 -2.41
CA ASP A 533 -13.10 30.78 -2.71
C ASP A 533 -14.36 30.61 -3.57
N VAL A 534 -15.43 30.11 -2.93
CA VAL A 534 -16.69 29.79 -3.59
C VAL A 534 -17.80 30.67 -3.01
N ASP A 535 -18.59 31.25 -3.92
CA ASP A 535 -19.75 32.07 -3.56
C ASP A 535 -20.70 31.28 -2.63
N PRO A 536 -21.18 31.86 -1.51
CA PRO A 536 -22.20 31.24 -0.66
C PRO A 536 -23.48 30.78 -1.40
N SER A 537 -23.78 31.38 -2.55
CA SER A 537 -24.88 31.00 -3.43
C SER A 537 -24.59 29.79 -4.31
N PHE A 538 -23.37 29.25 -4.30
CA PHE A 538 -22.99 28.11 -5.14
C PHE A 538 -23.89 26.90 -4.88
N ARG A 539 -24.31 26.28 -5.98
CA ARG A 539 -25.07 25.03 -5.97
C ARG A 539 -24.43 24.05 -6.95
N PHE A 540 -24.14 22.86 -6.43
CA PHE A 540 -23.80 21.69 -7.23
C PHE A 540 -25.07 21.22 -7.96
#